data_AF-A0A954JNY8-F1
#
_entry.id   AF-A0A954JNY8-F1
#
_cell.length_a   1.000
_cell.length_b   1.000
_cell.length_c   1.000
_cell.angle_alpha   90.00
_cell.angle_beta   90.00
_cell.angle_gamma   90.00
#
_symmetry.space_group_name_H-M   'P 1'
#
loop_
_entity.id
_entity.type
_entity.pdbx_description
1 polymer ?
#
loop_
_entity_poly.entity_id
_entity_poly.type
_entity_poly.pdbx_seq_one_letter_code
_entity_poly.pdbx_strand_id
1 'polypeptide(L)'
;MQQSSQAHAEPKLGQAAATAICGNDITSSCLYVSALSILYAGRLAPMALLLVAGVLFLYRSIYAEVVGALPLNGGAYNALLNTTSKYRASVAACLTILSYMATAVISSIEATHYVHDLWDGLPITGATIGL
;
A
#
# COMPACT_ATOMS: atom_id res chain seq x y z
N MET A 1 -8.97 41.46 15.60
CA MET A 1 -8.78 40.62 16.81
C MET A 1 -8.18 39.31 16.38
N GLN A 2 -7.00 39.05 16.91
CA GLN A 2 -6.04 38.04 16.49
C GLN A 2 -6.46 36.68 17.07
N GLN A 3 -6.92 35.76 16.23
CA GLN A 3 -6.92 34.34 16.56
C GLN A 3 -5.55 33.79 16.17
N SER A 4 -4.65 33.77 17.15
CA SER A 4 -3.44 32.97 17.14
C SER A 4 -3.80 31.51 16.90
N SER A 5 -3.55 31.03 15.68
CA SER A 5 -3.52 29.61 15.36
C SER A 5 -2.44 28.96 16.21
N GLN A 6 -2.81 28.33 17.33
CA GLN A 6 -1.95 27.37 17.99
C GLN A 6 -1.87 26.16 17.08
N ALA A 7 -0.87 26.14 16.20
CA ALA A 7 -0.49 24.92 15.49
C ALA A 7 -0.05 23.90 16.53
N HIS A 8 -0.95 22.98 16.90
CA HIS A 8 -0.55 21.74 17.56
C HIS A 8 0.42 21.05 16.62
N ALA A 9 1.70 21.01 16.99
CA ALA A 9 2.68 20.23 16.27
C ALA A 9 2.33 18.75 16.49
N GLU A 10 1.56 18.20 15.56
CA GLU A 10 1.27 16.76 15.49
C GLU A 10 2.59 15.98 15.61
N PRO A 11 2.66 14.96 16.49
CA PRO A 11 3.85 14.13 16.62
C PRO A 11 4.20 13.51 15.27
N LYS A 12 5.36 13.85 14.72
CA LYS A 12 5.83 13.25 13.47
C LYS A 12 6.37 11.85 13.72
N LEU A 13 6.04 10.93 12.83
CA LEU A 13 6.60 9.59 12.86
C LEU A 13 8.11 9.66 12.57
N GLY A 14 8.91 8.95 13.37
CA GLY A 14 10.35 8.83 13.11
C GLY A 14 10.63 8.05 11.84
N GLN A 15 11.81 8.27 11.24
CA GLN A 15 12.21 7.61 9.99
C GLN A 15 12.11 6.08 10.05
N ALA A 16 12.57 5.46 11.14
CA ALA A 16 12.51 4.01 11.30
C ALA A 16 11.07 3.47 11.30
N ALA A 17 10.15 4.13 12.02
CA ALA A 17 8.74 3.75 12.05
C ALA A 17 8.06 3.99 10.68
N ALA A 18 8.38 5.09 9.99
CA ALA A 18 7.86 5.37 8.66
C ALA A 18 8.35 4.34 7.62
N THR A 19 9.63 3.97 7.68
CA THR A 19 10.21 2.91 6.84
C THR A 19 9.61 1.55 7.18
N ALA A 20 9.36 1.24 8.45
CA ALA A 20 8.74 -0.02 8.85
C ALA A 20 7.30 -0.15 8.31
N ILE A 21 6.49 0.91 8.42
CA ILE A 21 5.11 0.90 7.89
C ILE A 21 5.11 0.71 6.37
N CYS A 22 5.88 1.53 5.64
CA CYS A 22 5.97 1.44 4.19
C CYS A 22 6.57 0.10 3.72
N GLY A 23 7.62 -0.37 4.43
CA GLY A 23 8.27 -1.63 4.13
C GLY A 23 7.34 -2.82 4.32
N ASN A 24 6.51 -2.82 5.37
CA ASN A 24 5.50 -3.85 5.59
C ASN A 24 4.43 -3.85 4.50
N ASP A 25 3.91 -2.68 4.10
CA ASP A 25 2.88 -2.56 3.05
C ASP A 25 3.36 -3.13 1.70
N ILE A 26 4.58 -2.75 1.28
CA ILE A 26 5.19 -3.23 0.04
C ILE A 26 5.54 -4.71 0.13
N THR A 27 6.19 -5.14 1.22
CA THR A 27 6.71 -6.51 1.35
C THR A 27 5.57 -7.51 1.50
N SER A 28 4.53 -7.19 2.27
CA SER A 28 3.32 -8.02 2.36
C SER A 28 2.73 -8.25 0.98
N SER A 29 2.63 -7.19 0.17
CA SER A 29 2.15 -7.26 -1.20
C SER A 29 3.01 -8.15 -2.10
N CYS A 30 4.34 -8.08 -1.98
CA CYS A 30 5.23 -8.93 -2.74
C CYS A 30 5.09 -10.43 -2.40
N LEU A 31 4.80 -10.79 -1.14
CA LEU A 31 4.72 -12.18 -0.72
C LEU A 31 3.55 -12.92 -1.38
N TYR A 32 2.33 -12.38 -1.28
CA TYR A 32 1.17 -13.03 -1.92
C TYR A 32 1.23 -12.92 -3.46
N VAL A 33 1.72 -11.81 -4.01
CA VAL A 33 1.91 -11.68 -5.47
C VAL A 33 2.91 -12.72 -5.97
N SER A 34 3.96 -13.02 -5.22
CA SER A 34 4.95 -14.03 -5.60
C SER A 34 4.34 -15.42 -5.61
N ALA A 35 3.56 -15.78 -4.58
CA ALA A 35 2.83 -17.05 -4.53
C ALA A 35 1.87 -17.21 -5.72
N LEU A 36 1.03 -16.20 -5.97
CA LEU A 36 0.09 -16.19 -7.10
C LEU A 36 0.82 -16.22 -8.45
N SER A 37 1.93 -15.50 -8.60
CA SER A 37 2.72 -15.49 -9.83
C SER A 37 3.34 -16.86 -10.10
N ILE A 38 3.86 -17.55 -9.08
CA ILE A 38 4.39 -18.91 -9.21
C ILE A 38 3.28 -19.88 -9.59
N LEU A 39 2.11 -19.77 -8.97
CA LEU A 39 0.96 -20.63 -9.24
C LEU A 39 0.52 -20.58 -10.70
N TYR A 40 0.44 -19.39 -11.30
CA TYR A 40 -0.06 -19.22 -12.67
C TYR A 40 1.04 -19.20 -13.75
N ALA A 41 2.18 -18.56 -13.50
CA ALA A 41 3.25 -18.39 -14.49
C ALA A 41 4.37 -19.44 -14.37
N GLY A 42 4.38 -20.23 -13.28
CA GLY A 42 5.36 -21.29 -13.05
C GLY A 42 6.80 -20.79 -13.17
N ARG A 43 7.57 -21.39 -14.07
CA ARG A 43 8.98 -21.04 -14.31
C ARG A 43 9.20 -19.60 -14.80
N LEU A 44 8.18 -18.95 -15.37
CA LEU A 44 8.25 -17.57 -15.84
C LEU A 44 7.97 -16.53 -14.73
N ALA A 45 7.53 -16.96 -13.55
CA ALA A 45 7.21 -16.06 -12.43
C ALA A 45 8.37 -15.11 -12.05
N PRO A 46 9.65 -15.54 -11.99
CA PRO A 46 10.76 -14.63 -11.68
C PRO A 46 10.90 -13.50 -12.71
N MET A 47 10.63 -13.76 -13.99
CA MET A 47 10.69 -12.72 -15.03
C MET A 47 9.57 -11.69 -14.84
N ALA A 48 8.36 -12.14 -14.50
CA ALA A 48 7.24 -11.25 -14.17
C ALA A 48 7.55 -10.39 -12.93
N LEU A 49 8.08 -11.00 -11.88
CA LEU A 49 8.46 -10.29 -10.64
C LEU A 49 9.60 -9.30 -10.87
N LEU A 50 10.58 -9.62 -11.72
CA LEU A 50 11.64 -8.70 -12.13
C LEU A 50 11.09 -7.49 -12.87
N LEU A 51 10.10 -7.68 -13.75
CA LEU A 51 9.44 -6.58 -14.44
C LEU A 51 8.71 -5.66 -13.44
N VAL A 52 7.96 -6.23 -12.51
CA VAL A 52 7.27 -5.46 -11.45
C VAL A 52 8.29 -4.68 -10.61
N ALA A 53 9.37 -5.33 -10.16
CA ALA A 53 10.45 -4.68 -9.41
C ALA A 53 11.09 -3.54 -10.21
N GLY A 54 11.31 -3.71 -11.51
CA GLY A 54 11.80 -2.67 -12.40
C GLY A 54 10.87 -1.46 -12.48
N VAL A 55 9.56 -1.67 -12.60
CA VAL A 55 8.56 -0.59 -12.61
C VAL A 55 8.55 0.16 -11.27
N LEU A 56 8.56 -0.55 -10.14
CA LEU A 56 8.62 0.07 -8.81
C LEU A 56 9.92 0.86 -8.60
N PHE A 57 11.04 0.35 -9.10
CA PHE A 57 12.33 1.04 -9.04
C PHE A 57 12.31 2.37 -9.80
N LEU A 58 11.69 2.41 -10.98
CA LEU A 58 11.52 3.66 -11.75
C LEU A 58 10.62 4.66 -11.02
N TYR A 59 9.56 4.18 -10.35
CA TYR A 59 8.64 5.03 -9.60
C TYR A 59 9.25 5.69 -8.36
N ARG A 60 10.28 5.08 -7.77
CA ARG A 60 10.99 5.60 -6.58
C ARG A 60 11.39 7.07 -6.72
N SER A 61 12.02 7.43 -7.83
CA SER A 61 12.54 8.79 -8.04
C SER A 61 11.40 9.81 -8.15
N ILE A 62 10.34 9.45 -8.88
CA ILE A 62 9.14 10.27 -9.02
C ILE A 62 8.49 10.52 -7.66
N TYR A 63 8.34 9.46 -6.85
CA TYR A 63 7.75 9.57 -5.52
C TYR A 63 8.58 10.46 -4.58
N ALA A 64 9.92 10.35 -4.66
CA ALA A 64 10.83 11.20 -3.88
C ALA A 64 10.73 12.68 -4.26
N GLU A 65 10.65 12.99 -5.56
CA GLU A 65 10.49 14.36 -6.06
C GLU A 65 9.16 14.97 -5.65
N VAL A 66 8.05 14.24 -5.84
CA VAL A 66 6.70 14.73 -5.54
C VAL A 66 6.50 14.94 -4.04
N VAL A 67 6.90 13.97 -3.21
CA VAL A 67 6.75 14.08 -1.74
C VAL A 67 7.74 15.08 -1.14
N GLY A 68 8.93 15.23 -1.75
CA GLY A 68 9.89 16.26 -1.37
C GLY A 68 9.39 17.69 -1.70
N ALA A 69 8.73 17.87 -2.84
CA ALA A 69 8.21 19.17 -3.27
C ALA A 69 6.92 19.58 -2.53
N LEU A 70 6.07 18.61 -2.18
CA LEU A 70 4.78 18.83 -1.50
C LEU A 70 4.68 17.94 -0.25
N PRO A 71 5.32 18.33 0.87
CA PRO A 71 5.25 17.59 2.15
C PRO A 71 3.89 17.81 2.84
N LEU A 72 2.83 17.34 2.18
CA LEU A 72 1.43 17.50 2.58
C LEU A 72 0.94 16.23 3.27
N ASN A 73 0.25 16.39 4.40
CA ASN A 73 -0.48 15.28 5.02
C ASN A 73 -1.66 14.90 4.12
N GLY A 74 -1.63 13.73 3.48
CA GLY A 74 -2.70 13.24 2.60
C GLY A 74 -2.24 12.62 1.27
N GLY A 75 -0.93 12.42 1.09
CA GLY A 75 -0.37 11.56 0.04
C GLY A 75 -0.80 11.94 -1.39
N ALA A 76 -1.12 10.93 -2.19
CA ALA A 76 -1.48 11.10 -3.60
C ALA A 76 -2.71 12.00 -3.81
N TYR A 77 -3.71 11.96 -2.92
CA TYR A 77 -4.88 12.84 -3.02
C TYR A 77 -4.48 14.31 -2.93
N ASN A 78 -3.69 14.68 -1.92
CA ASN A 78 -3.28 16.07 -1.75
C ASN A 78 -2.29 16.51 -2.82
N ALA A 79 -1.41 15.63 -3.29
CA ALA A 79 -0.57 15.92 -4.44
C ALA A 79 -1.42 16.23 -5.70
N LEU A 80 -2.43 15.40 -5.97
CA LEU A 80 -3.35 15.61 -7.10
C LEU A 80 -4.24 16.84 -6.91
N LEU A 81 -4.74 17.09 -5.71
CA LEU A 81 -5.57 18.26 -5.42
C LEU A 81 -4.82 19.58 -5.72
N ASN A 82 -3.50 19.60 -5.52
CA ASN A 82 -2.65 20.76 -5.77
C ASN A 82 -2.11 20.84 -7.21
N THR A 83 -2.21 19.78 -8.00
CA THR A 83 -1.66 19.71 -9.38
C THR A 83 -2.72 19.49 -10.46
N THR A 84 -3.96 19.16 -10.09
CA THR A 84 -5.07 18.91 -11.00
C THR A 84 -6.41 19.43 -10.46
N SER A 85 -7.54 18.99 -11.02
CA SER A 85 -8.87 19.39 -10.59
C SER A 85 -9.39 18.53 -9.42
N LYS A 86 -10.24 19.13 -8.57
CA LYS A 86 -10.88 18.46 -7.43
C LYS A 86 -11.55 17.14 -7.82
N TYR A 87 -12.25 17.12 -8.97
CA TYR A 87 -12.91 15.93 -9.49
C TYR A 87 -11.92 14.81 -9.84
N ARG A 88 -10.82 15.13 -10.52
CA ARG A 88 -9.78 14.13 -10.86
C ARG A 88 -9.09 13.61 -9.61
N ALA A 89 -8.77 14.49 -8.67
CA ALA A 89 -8.19 14.11 -7.38
C ALA A 89 -9.11 13.18 -6.58
N SER A 90 -10.42 13.48 -6.53
CA SER A 90 -11.39 12.62 -5.81
C SER A 90 -11.57 11.26 -6.48
N VAL A 91 -11.65 11.20 -7.81
CA VAL A 91 -11.76 9.92 -8.54
C VAL A 91 -10.51 9.06 -8.28
N ALA A 92 -9.32 9.65 -8.36
CA ALA A 92 -8.07 8.95 -8.05
C ALA A 92 -8.04 8.44 -6.61
N ALA A 93 -8.43 9.26 -5.63
CA ALA A 93 -8.51 8.85 -4.24
C ALA A 93 -9.51 7.69 -4.02
N CYS A 94 -10.69 7.74 -4.65
CA CYS A 94 -11.65 6.64 -4.60
C CYS A 94 -11.07 5.34 -5.18
N LEU A 95 -10.36 5.41 -6.32
CA LEU A 95 -9.69 4.26 -6.92
C LEU A 95 -8.57 3.72 -6.02
N THR A 96 -7.81 4.59 -5.36
CA THR A 96 -6.77 4.19 -4.40
C THR A 96 -7.37 3.46 -3.19
N ILE A 97 -8.46 3.99 -2.60
CA ILE A 97 -9.14 3.33 -1.48
C ILE A 97 -9.70 1.98 -1.91
N LEU A 98 -10.35 1.90 -3.08
CA LEU A 98 -10.88 0.66 -3.60
C LEU A 98 -9.77 -0.37 -3.82
N SER A 99 -8.63 0.05 -4.37
CA SER A 99 -7.45 -0.81 -4.53
C SER A 99 -6.93 -1.30 -3.18
N TYR A 100 -6.83 -0.43 -2.17
CA TYR A 100 -6.36 -0.84 -0.85
C TYR A 100 -7.33 -1.81 -0.16
N MET A 101 -8.63 -1.62 -0.29
CA MET A 101 -9.61 -2.57 0.25
C MET A 101 -9.50 -3.94 -0.43
N ALA A 102 -9.35 -3.97 -1.76
CA ALA A 102 -9.13 -5.23 -2.48
C ALA A 102 -7.84 -5.92 -2.02
N THR A 103 -6.75 -5.17 -1.85
CA THR A 103 -5.47 -5.69 -1.33
C THR A 103 -5.60 -6.22 0.09
N ALA A 104 -6.32 -5.52 0.98
CA ALA A 104 -6.56 -5.98 2.34
C ALA A 104 -7.30 -7.32 2.37
N VAL A 105 -8.34 -7.47 1.55
CA VAL A 105 -9.09 -8.73 1.42
C VAL A 105 -8.21 -9.87 0.92
N ILE A 106 -7.41 -9.64 -0.13
CA ILE A 106 -6.47 -10.65 -0.65
C ILE A 106 -5.43 -11.02 0.42
N SER A 107 -4.86 -10.03 1.11
CA SER A 107 -3.88 -10.27 2.17
C SER A 107 -4.47 -11.10 3.31
N SER A 108 -5.73 -10.87 3.66
CA SER A 108 -6.42 -11.61 4.73
C SER A 108 -6.72 -13.07 4.33
N ILE A 109 -7.15 -13.28 3.08
CA ILE A 109 -7.36 -14.61 2.49
C ILE A 109 -6.06 -15.42 2.51
N GLU A 110 -4.98 -14.87 1.96
CA GLU A 110 -3.70 -15.55 1.83
C GLU A 110 -3.06 -15.86 3.19
N ALA A 111 -3.14 -14.91 4.13
CA ALA A 111 -2.67 -15.15 5.50
C ALA A 111 -3.44 -16.30 6.18
N THR A 112 -4.76 -16.34 6.00
CA THR A 112 -5.59 -17.40 6.57
C THR A 112 -5.31 -18.76 5.93
N HIS A 113 -5.13 -18.81 4.61
CA HIS A 113 -4.73 -20.03 3.91
C HIS A 113 -3.35 -20.53 4.34
N TYR A 114 -2.39 -19.62 4.51
CA TYR A 114 -1.05 -19.97 5.00
C TYR A 114 -1.10 -20.61 6.38
N VAL A 115 -1.93 -20.09 7.30
CA VAL A 115 -2.09 -20.69 8.63
C VAL A 115 -2.87 -22.00 8.55
N HIS A 116 -3.89 -22.09 7.69
CA HIS A 116 -4.66 -23.32 7.51
C HIS A 116 -3.79 -24.48 7.00
N ASP A 117 -2.85 -24.23 6.10
CA ASP A 117 -1.87 -25.22 5.63
C ASP A 117 -0.94 -25.71 6.75
N LEU A 118 -0.73 -24.91 7.81
CA LEU A 118 0.03 -25.30 9.00
C LEU A 118 -0.85 -26.00 10.06
N TRP A 119 -2.13 -25.64 10.12
CA TRP A 119 -3.10 -26.17 11.08
C TRP A 119 -4.53 -26.21 10.51
N ASP A 120 -5.00 -27.41 10.19
CA ASP A 120 -6.31 -27.67 9.59
C ASP A 120 -7.52 -27.27 10.48
N GLY A 121 -7.29 -26.96 11.76
CA GLY A 121 -8.35 -26.59 12.71
C GLY A 121 -8.90 -25.17 12.54
N LEU A 122 -8.29 -24.35 11.68
CA LEU A 122 -8.70 -22.96 11.49
C LEU A 122 -9.88 -22.83 10.52
N PRO A 123 -11.02 -22.23 10.93
CA PRO A 123 -12.15 -21.99 10.03
C PRO A 123 -11.84 -20.83 9.06
N ILE A 124 -11.48 -21.18 7.82
CA ILE A 124 -11.00 -20.22 6.80
C ILE A 124 -11.93 -19.01 6.66
N THR A 125 -13.22 -19.21 6.39
CA THR A 125 -14.15 -18.08 6.16
C THR A 125 -14.27 -17.15 7.37
N GLY A 126 -14.32 -17.70 8.58
CA GLY A 126 -14.43 -16.89 9.81
C GLY A 126 -13.15 -16.13 10.13
N ALA A 127 -12.01 -16.77 9.94
CA ALA A 127 -10.70 -16.17 10.15
C ALA A 127 -10.42 -15.05 9.13
N THR A 128 -10.73 -15.25 7.85
CA THR A 128 -10.59 -14.23 6.81
C THR A 128 -11.49 -13.01 7.05
N ILE A 129 -12.71 -13.18 7.57
CA ILE A 129 -13.59 -12.05 7.88
C ILE A 129 -13.11 -11.29 9.13
N GLY A 130 -12.53 -12.00 10.11
CA GLY A 130 -12.06 -11.42 11.37
C GLY A 130 -10.71 -10.72 11.30
N LEU A 131 -9.91 -11.01 10.26
CA LEU A 131 -8.58 -10.45 10.00
C LEU A 131 -8.67 -9.30 8.99
#